data_AF-A0A3M1KNM5-F1
#
_entry.id   AF-A0A3M1KNM5-F1
#
_cell.length_a   1.000
_cell.length_b   1.000
_cell.length_c   1.000
_cell.angle_alpha   90.00
_cell.angle_beta   90.00
_cell.angle_gamma   90.00
#
_symmetry.space_group_name_H-M   'P 1'
#
loop_
_entity.id
_entity.type
_entity.pdbx_description
1 polymer ?
#
loop_
_entity_poly.entity_id
_entity_poly.type
_entity_poly.pdbx_seq_one_letter_code
_entity_poly.pdbx_strand_id
1 'polypeptide(L)'
;FALLCAARAPLGAAACFYGAVPERAEELEGICPVVAGYGERDRLFAPASRRLERLLATLGVEHDVVVYPDVGHSYMNQHDGCLNWLGAVSPMHVGYDEAAAEDSWRRMLGFFGRHLGQTATETA
;
A
#
# COMPACT_ATOMS: atom_id res chain seq x y z
N PHE A 1 -8.68 -0.82 4.36
CA PHE A 1 -9.48 0.37 4.68
C PHE A 1 -8.75 1.70 4.46
N ALA A 2 -7.41 1.77 4.61
CA ALA A 2 -6.64 3.02 4.43
C ALA A 2 -6.95 3.80 3.14
N LEU A 3 -7.02 3.11 1.99
CA LEU A 3 -7.27 3.74 0.69
C LEU A 3 -8.61 4.50 0.62
N LEU A 4 -9.70 3.89 1.08
CA LEU A 4 -11.02 4.53 1.10
C LEU A 4 -11.15 5.62 2.15
N CYS A 5 -10.38 5.54 3.24
CA CYS A 5 -10.27 6.61 4.22
C CYS A 5 -9.52 7.81 3.63
N ALA A 6 -8.44 7.57 2.89
CA ALA A 6 -7.64 8.62 2.26
C ALA A 6 -8.42 9.38 1.18
N ALA A 7 -9.36 8.73 0.48
CA ALA A 7 -10.26 9.39 -0.47
C ALA A 7 -11.36 10.24 0.22
N ARG A 8 -11.57 10.10 1.53
CA ARG A 8 -12.68 10.74 2.27
C ARG A 8 -12.22 11.72 3.35
N ALA A 9 -10.93 11.93 3.51
CA ALA A 9 -10.36 12.79 4.53
C ALA A 9 -9.24 13.66 3.94
N PRO A 10 -9.04 14.88 4.46
CA PRO A 10 -7.97 15.77 4.00
C PRO A 10 -6.62 15.30 4.56
N LEU A 11 -6.08 14.21 4.02
CA LEU A 11 -4.77 13.68 4.38
C LEU A 11 -3.70 14.21 3.41
N GLY A 12 -2.46 14.38 3.89
CA GLY A 12 -1.34 14.79 3.04
C GLY A 12 -0.69 13.64 2.25
N ALA A 13 -0.79 12.41 2.73
CA ALA A 13 -0.34 11.19 2.07
C ALA A 13 -0.96 9.95 2.74
N ALA A 14 -0.98 8.82 2.05
CA ALA A 14 -1.45 7.54 2.59
C ALA A 14 -0.52 6.37 2.23
N ALA A 15 -0.36 5.45 3.18
CA ALA A 15 0.33 4.18 2.96
C ALA A 15 -0.68 3.03 2.95
N CYS A 16 -0.74 2.28 1.86
CA CYS A 16 -1.72 1.23 1.62
C CYS A 16 -1.04 -0.07 1.21
N PHE A 17 -0.72 -0.93 2.18
CA PHE A 17 -0.06 -2.21 1.91
C PHE A 17 -1.07 -3.36 1.82
N TYR A 18 -0.87 -4.25 0.83
CA TYR A 18 -1.58 -5.51 0.62
C TYR A 18 -3.12 -5.40 0.76
N GLY A 19 -3.68 -4.27 0.34
CA GLY A 19 -5.09 -3.92 0.55
C GLY A 19 -5.96 -4.08 -0.70
N ALA A 20 -7.26 -4.28 -0.48
CA ALA A 20 -8.26 -4.21 -1.54
C ALA A 20 -8.30 -2.82 -2.19
N VAL A 21 -8.61 -2.78 -3.48
CA VAL A 21 -8.70 -1.56 -4.29
C VAL A 21 -10.11 -1.52 -4.89
N PRO A 22 -10.81 -0.36 -4.89
CA PRO A 22 -12.11 -0.25 -5.56
C PRO A 22 -12.01 -0.53 -7.05
N GLU A 23 -13.16 -0.76 -7.69
CA GLU A 23 -13.19 -1.08 -9.12
C GLU A 23 -13.10 0.18 -9.99
N ARG A 24 -13.59 1.32 -9.50
CA ARG A 24 -13.71 2.55 -10.31
C ARG A 24 -12.92 3.71 -9.75
N ALA A 25 -12.44 4.58 -10.65
CA ALA A 25 -11.62 5.74 -10.29
C ALA A 25 -12.39 6.76 -9.45
N GLU A 26 -13.70 6.90 -9.68
CA GLU A 26 -14.54 7.87 -8.97
C GLU A 26 -14.61 7.57 -7.46
N GLU A 27 -14.31 6.34 -7.04
CA GLU A 27 -14.24 5.96 -5.63
C GLU A 27 -12.96 6.46 -4.93
N LEU A 28 -11.98 6.94 -5.70
CA LEU A 28 -10.71 7.49 -5.25
C LEU A 28 -10.56 8.98 -5.64
N GLU A 29 -11.61 9.62 -6.16
CA GLU A 29 -11.56 11.06 -6.45
C GLU A 29 -11.15 11.87 -5.22
N GLY A 30 -10.22 12.81 -5.40
CA GLY A 30 -9.70 13.66 -4.33
C GLY A 30 -8.75 12.97 -3.35
N ILE A 31 -8.35 11.72 -3.60
CA ILE A 31 -7.36 11.03 -2.77
C ILE A 31 -6.00 11.75 -2.80
N CYS A 32 -5.33 11.74 -1.65
CA CYS A 32 -3.96 12.24 -1.51
C CYS A 32 -2.92 11.30 -2.17
N PRO A 33 -1.66 11.73 -2.30
CA PRO A 33 -0.57 10.86 -2.77
C PRO A 33 -0.50 9.53 -2.01
N VAL A 34 -0.25 8.43 -2.74
CA VAL A 34 -0.30 7.06 -2.18
C VAL A 34 1.01 6.31 -2.37
N VAL A 35 1.53 5.75 -1.29
CA VAL A 35 2.56 4.69 -1.33
C VAL A 35 1.90 3.35 -1.01
N ALA A 36 2.23 2.30 -1.75
CA ALA A 36 1.62 0.99 -1.60
C ALA A 36 2.60 -0.13 -1.93
N GLY A 37 2.36 -1.31 -1.37
CA GLY A 37 3.17 -2.49 -1.60
C GLY A 37 2.37 -3.78 -1.55
N TYR A 38 2.68 -4.71 -2.44
CA TYR A 38 2.01 -6.00 -2.59
C TYR A 38 3.03 -7.13 -2.77
N GLY A 39 2.68 -8.34 -2.35
CA GLY A 39 3.43 -9.55 -2.68
C GLY A 39 2.80 -10.26 -3.88
N GLU A 40 3.58 -10.63 -4.89
CA GLU A 40 3.07 -11.31 -6.11
C GLU A 40 2.49 -12.69 -5.81
N ARG A 41 2.93 -13.35 -4.73
CA ARG A 41 2.41 -14.67 -4.32
C ARG A 41 1.04 -14.56 -3.65
N ASP A 42 0.61 -13.38 -3.25
CA ASP A 42 -0.74 -13.16 -2.73
C ASP A 42 -1.76 -13.20 -3.88
N ARG A 43 -2.35 -14.37 -4.11
CA ARG A 43 -3.29 -14.57 -5.22
C ARG A 43 -4.58 -13.76 -5.08
N LEU A 44 -4.89 -13.25 -3.90
CA LEU A 44 -6.12 -12.50 -3.64
C LEU A 44 -5.92 -11.00 -3.90
N PHE A 45 -4.81 -10.42 -3.42
CA PHE A 45 -4.61 -8.97 -3.50
C PHE A 45 -3.53 -8.54 -4.48
N ALA A 46 -2.63 -9.42 -4.95
CA ALA A 46 -1.65 -9.03 -5.97
C ALA A 46 -2.28 -8.43 -7.24
N PRO A 47 -3.42 -8.95 -7.78
CA PRO A 47 -4.07 -8.32 -8.94
C PRO A 47 -4.54 -6.88 -8.67
N ALA A 48 -4.81 -6.54 -7.41
CA ALA A 48 -5.24 -5.20 -7.01
C ALA A 48 -4.13 -4.15 -7.18
N SER A 49 -2.85 -4.54 -7.11
CA SER A 49 -1.71 -3.62 -7.32
C SER A 49 -1.78 -2.90 -8.66
N ARG A 50 -1.92 -3.66 -9.76
CA ARG A 50 -2.05 -3.11 -11.11
C ARG A 50 -3.31 -2.27 -11.26
N ARG A 51 -4.40 -2.62 -10.56
CA ARG A 51 -5.61 -1.81 -10.56
C ARG A 51 -5.36 -0.47 -9.87
N LEU A 52 -4.75 -0.47 -8.70
CA LEU A 52 -4.41 0.74 -7.95
C LEU A 52 -3.57 1.69 -8.80
N GLU A 53 -2.49 1.18 -9.38
CA GLU A 53 -1.59 1.97 -10.24
C GLU A 53 -2.35 2.61 -11.41
N ARG A 54 -3.21 1.85 -12.11
CA ARG A 54 -4.05 2.41 -13.18
C ARG A 54 -5.01 3.49 -12.70
N LEU A 55 -5.68 3.27 -11.56
CA LEU A 55 -6.66 4.25 -11.05
C LEU A 55 -5.96 5.54 -10.61
N LEU A 56 -4.85 5.44 -9.88
CA LEU A 56 -4.07 6.60 -9.43
C LEU A 56 -3.47 7.37 -10.62
N ALA A 57 -2.94 6.67 -11.63
CA ALA A 57 -2.47 7.28 -12.87
C ALA A 57 -3.60 8.00 -13.62
N THR A 58 -4.80 7.40 -13.70
CA THR A 58 -5.97 8.02 -14.34
C THR A 58 -6.39 9.31 -13.64
N LEU A 59 -6.27 9.36 -12.31
CA LEU A 59 -6.59 10.54 -11.51
C LEU A 59 -5.45 11.57 -11.44
N GLY A 60 -4.28 11.26 -12.01
CA GLY A 60 -3.10 12.13 -11.92
C GLY A 60 -2.55 12.27 -10.49
N VAL A 61 -2.80 11.29 -9.63
CA VAL A 61 -2.32 11.28 -8.24
C VAL A 61 -0.89 10.76 -8.20
N GLU A 62 0.02 11.45 -7.51
CA GLU A 62 1.38 10.96 -7.30
C GLU A 62 1.36 9.66 -6.49
N HIS A 63 2.10 8.65 -6.96
CA HIS A 63 2.09 7.34 -6.33
C HIS A 63 3.40 6.57 -6.46
N ASP A 64 3.66 5.70 -5.49
CA ASP A 64 4.73 4.69 -5.50
C ASP A 64 4.10 3.34 -5.14
N VAL A 65 3.89 2.47 -6.15
CA VAL A 65 3.32 1.14 -5.97
C VAL A 65 4.39 0.09 -6.31
N VAL A 66 4.76 -0.73 -5.34
CA VAL A 66 5.73 -1.82 -5.53
C VAL A 66 5.07 -3.20 -5.43
N VAL A 67 5.51 -4.14 -6.26
CA VAL A 67 5.14 -5.55 -6.18
C VAL A 67 6.40 -6.38 -6.05
N TYR A 68 6.49 -7.20 -5.00
CA TYR A 68 7.64 -8.06 -4.75
C TYR A 68 7.36 -9.50 -5.22
N PRO A 69 8.23 -10.11 -6.04
CA PRO A 69 7.91 -11.35 -6.76
C PRO A 69 7.77 -12.59 -5.87
N ASP A 70 8.61 -12.70 -4.83
CA ASP A 70 8.74 -13.94 -4.05
C ASP A 70 8.02 -13.92 -2.69
N VAL A 71 7.27 -12.84 -2.39
CA VAL A 71 6.60 -12.64 -1.10
C VAL A 71 5.08 -12.69 -1.26
N GLY A 72 4.38 -13.03 -0.17
CA GLY A 72 2.92 -13.06 -0.12
C GLY A 72 2.34 -11.93 0.74
N HIS A 73 1.19 -12.20 1.35
CA HIS A 73 0.46 -11.22 2.16
C HIS A 73 1.15 -10.97 3.52
N SER A 74 0.92 -9.79 4.10
CA SER A 74 1.47 -9.41 5.42
C SER A 74 2.99 -9.56 5.53
N TYR A 75 3.73 -9.38 4.43
CA TYR A 75 5.20 -9.49 4.41
C TYR A 75 5.91 -8.51 5.34
N MET A 76 5.24 -7.44 5.76
CA MET A 76 5.73 -6.46 6.73
C MET A 76 5.47 -6.85 8.19
N ASN A 77 4.79 -7.98 8.45
CA ASN A 77 4.36 -8.38 9.79
C ASN A 77 5.05 -9.66 10.24
N GLN A 78 5.77 -9.58 11.36
CA GLN A 78 6.33 -10.76 12.02
C GLN A 78 5.24 -11.44 12.86
N HIS A 79 4.87 -12.66 12.46
CA HIS A 79 3.88 -13.48 13.16
C HIS A 79 4.56 -14.74 13.71
N ASP A 80 4.35 -15.02 15.00
CA ASP A 80 4.87 -16.21 15.66
C ASP A 80 3.81 -17.33 15.75
N GLY A 81 4.27 -18.58 15.85
CA GLY A 81 3.44 -19.73 16.20
C GLY A 81 2.76 -20.46 15.02
N CYS A 82 1.89 -21.41 15.36
CA CYS A 82 1.29 -22.36 14.40
C CYS A 82 0.40 -21.70 13.33
N LEU A 83 -0.18 -20.52 13.62
CA LEU A 83 -0.96 -19.76 12.63
C LEU A 83 -0.10 -19.25 11.47
N ASN A 84 1.19 -18.97 11.69
CA ASN A 84 2.09 -18.50 10.63
C ASN A 84 2.26 -19.57 9.56
N TRP A 85 2.43 -20.84 9.95
CA TRP A 85 2.52 -21.95 9.01
C TRP A 85 1.24 -22.15 8.20
N LEU A 86 0.07 -22.09 8.85
CA LEU A 86 -1.23 -22.18 8.16
C LEU A 86 -1.43 -21.02 7.17
N GLY A 87 -0.97 -19.82 7.54
CA GLY A 87 -0.96 -18.65 6.67
C GLY A 87 -0.06 -18.81 5.44
N ALA A 88 1.13 -19.37 5.62
CA ALA A 88 2.12 -19.55 4.56
C ALA A 88 1.69 -20.53 3.46
N VAL A 89 0.89 -21.55 3.80
CA VAL A 89 0.33 -22.52 2.84
C VAL A 89 -0.99 -22.07 2.21
N SER A 90 -1.55 -20.95 2.66
CA SER A 90 -2.78 -20.39 2.11
C SER A 90 -2.56 -19.76 0.72
N PRO A 91 -3.61 -19.50 -0.07
CA PRO A 91 -3.49 -18.79 -1.33
C PRO A 91 -2.88 -17.37 -1.22
N MET A 92 -2.93 -16.77 -0.03
CA MET A 92 -2.33 -15.46 0.27
C MET A 92 -0.82 -15.56 0.55
N HIS A 93 -0.28 -16.76 0.82
CA HIS A 93 1.11 -16.98 1.21
C HIS A 93 1.57 -16.03 2.34
N VAL A 94 0.77 -15.94 3.40
CA VAL A 94 1.02 -15.03 4.52
C VAL A 94 2.37 -15.34 5.16
N GLY A 95 3.22 -14.34 5.33
CA GLY A 95 4.48 -14.52 6.04
C GLY A 95 5.41 -13.34 5.89
N TYR A 96 6.21 -13.09 6.94
CA TYR A 96 7.22 -12.03 7.00
C TYR A 96 8.33 -12.25 5.97
N ASP A 97 8.74 -11.17 5.30
CA ASP A 97 9.95 -11.11 4.49
C ASP A 97 10.73 -9.85 4.85
N GLU A 98 11.94 -10.03 5.38
CA GLU A 98 12.76 -8.95 5.92
C GLU A 98 13.15 -7.93 4.86
N ALA A 99 13.60 -8.39 3.69
CA ALA A 99 14.08 -7.51 2.62
C ALA A 99 12.94 -6.65 2.04
N ALA A 100 11.78 -7.25 1.77
CA ALA A 100 10.60 -6.53 1.29
C ALA A 100 10.03 -5.59 2.38
N ALA A 101 10.05 -6.00 3.65
CA ALA A 101 9.63 -5.15 4.75
C ALA A 101 10.51 -3.91 4.87
N GLU A 102 11.84 -4.07 4.89
CA GLU A 102 12.79 -2.96 4.96
C GLU A 102 12.67 -2.00 3.77
N ASP A 103 12.51 -2.52 2.55
CA ASP A 103 12.29 -1.70 1.37
C ASP A 103 10.98 -0.91 1.45
N SER A 104 9.88 -1.55 1.86
CA SER A 104 8.59 -0.88 2.05
C SER A 104 8.63 0.19 3.15
N TRP A 105 9.33 -0.06 4.26
CA TRP A 105 9.55 0.96 5.29
C TRP A 105 10.31 2.16 4.75
N ARG A 106 11.40 1.92 4.00
CA ARG A 106 12.22 2.99 3.40
C ARG A 106 11.42 3.84 2.42
N ARG A 107 10.65 3.19 1.53
CA ARG A 107 9.76 3.87 0.57
C ARG A 107 8.70 4.70 1.29
N MET A 108 8.01 4.10 2.27
CA MET A 108 6.95 4.80 3.00
C MET A 108 7.46 6.03 3.74
N LEU A 109 8.55 5.89 4.50
CA LEU A 109 9.13 7.01 5.24
C LEU A 109 9.66 8.10 4.30
N GLY A 110 10.31 7.70 3.19
CA GLY A 110 10.76 8.64 2.16
C GLY A 110 9.60 9.37 1.47
N PHE A 111 8.51 8.66 1.18
CA PHE A 111 7.29 9.22 0.57
C PHE A 111 6.63 10.22 1.52
N PHE A 112 6.42 9.85 2.78
CA PHE A 112 5.89 10.75 3.79
C PHE A 112 6.79 11.96 4.04
N GLY A 113 8.12 11.80 4.01
CA GLY A 113 9.05 12.93 4.11
C GLY A 113 8.85 13.98 3.01
N ARG A 114 8.50 13.56 1.79
CA ARG A 114 8.22 14.48 0.67
C ARG A 114 6.86 15.17 0.76
N HIS A 115 5.84 14.48 1.25
CA HIS A 115 4.46 14.96 1.22
C HIS A 115 3.93 15.59 2.51
N LEU A 116 4.49 15.20 3.66
CA LEU A 116 4.05 15.70 4.97
C LEU A 116 5.04 16.72 5.58
N GLY A 117 6.25 16.82 5.03
CA GLY A 117 7.33 17.68 5.52
C GLY A 117 7.21 19.16 5.14
N GLN A 118 6.14 19.57 4.47
CA GLN A 118 5.84 20.97 4.17
C GLN A 118 4.68 21.41 5.05
N THR A 119 5.00 22.00 6.21
CA THR A 119 4.04 22.80 6.96
C THR A 119 3.49 23.86 6.02
N ALA A 120 2.18 23.80 5.76
CA ALA A 120 1.46 24.89 5.14
C ALA A 120 1.85 26.16 5.88
N THR A 121 2.51 27.08 5.18
CA THR A 121 2.63 28.45 5.66
C THR A 121 1.22 29.01 5.58
N GLU A 122 0.48 28.93 6.70
CA GLU A 122 -0.76 29.69 6.88
C GLU A 122 -0.40 31.15 6.63
N THR A 123 -0.89 31.68 5.51
CA THR A 123 -0.74 33.09 5.19
C THR A 123 -1.75 33.82 6.06
N ALA A 124 -1.25 34.67 6.95
CA ALA A 124 -2.01 35.49 7.88
C ALA A 124 -2.92 36.52 7.16
#